data_AF-A0A811YFY5-F1
#
_entry.id   AF-A0A811YFY5-F1
#
_cell.length_a   1.000
_cell.length_b   1.000
_cell.length_c   1.000
_cell.angle_alpha   90.00
_cell.angle_beta   90.00
_cell.angle_gamma   90.00
#
_symmetry.space_group_name_H-M   'P 1'
#
loop_
_entity.id
_entity.type
_entity.pdbx_description
1 polymer ?
#
loop_
_entity_poly.entity_id
_entity_poly.type
_entity_poly.pdbx_seq_one_letter_code
_entity_poly.pdbx_strand_id
1 'polypeptide(L)'
;MLQRFSGQPKARCIETLLQVIHFPQPLSDDIRASPISVHIQTAHEKEQVIPIALLSLLFQCSIPEAQAHLAAAPSVCEAVRSALTGPGRKRSVDPLEALEPALL
;
A
#
# COMPACT_ATOMS: atom_id res chain seq x y z
N MET A 1 -6.82 -4.34 -0.31
CA MET A 1 -5.45 -4.68 -0.81
C MET A 1 -4.36 -4.08 0.07
N LEU A 2 -4.25 -2.74 0.18
CA LEU A 2 -3.17 -2.08 0.93
C LEU A 2 -2.99 -2.63 2.35
N GLN A 3 -4.03 -2.64 3.19
CA GLN A 3 -3.96 -3.16 4.56
C GLN A 3 -3.39 -4.59 4.63
N ARG A 4 -3.82 -5.46 3.72
CA ARG A 4 -3.38 -6.87 3.69
C ARG A 4 -1.89 -7.00 3.36
N PHE A 5 -1.41 -6.24 2.37
CA PHE A 5 -0.04 -6.37 1.89
C PHE A 5 0.96 -5.51 2.69
N SER A 6 0.53 -4.40 3.28
CA SER A 6 1.40 -3.53 4.09
C SER A 6 1.36 -3.88 5.58
N GLY A 7 0.28 -4.49 6.07
CA GLY A 7 0.04 -4.67 7.51
C GLY A 7 -0.24 -3.36 8.26
N GLN A 8 -0.44 -2.24 7.55
CA GLN A 8 -0.64 -0.92 8.14
C GLN A 8 -2.10 -0.70 8.57
N PRO A 9 -2.36 0.16 9.57
CA PRO A 9 -3.71 0.52 9.98
C PRO A 9 -4.53 1.13 8.84
N LYS A 10 -5.86 0.96 8.91
CA LYS A 10 -6.82 1.48 7.92
C LYS A 10 -6.60 2.98 7.64
N ALA A 11 -6.45 3.79 8.68
CA ALA A 11 -6.26 5.23 8.57
C ALA A 11 -5.03 5.57 7.70
N ARG A 12 -3.89 4.92 7.96
CA ARG A 12 -2.66 5.12 7.19
C ARG A 12 -2.82 4.67 5.74
N CYS A 13 -3.50 3.55 5.49
CA CYS A 13 -3.77 3.09 4.13
C CYS A 13 -4.69 4.04 3.35
N ILE A 14 -5.72 4.61 3.99
CA ILE A 14 -6.61 5.59 3.35
C ILE A 14 -5.83 6.85 3.02
N GLU A 15 -5.06 7.38 3.97
CA GLU A 15 -4.27 8.59 3.76
C GLU A 15 -3.27 8.44 2.60
N THR A 16 -2.51 7.34 2.57
CA THR A 16 -1.57 7.09 1.47
C THR A 16 -2.28 6.85 0.14
N LEU A 17 -3.43 6.18 0.12
CA LEU A 17 -4.21 5.99 -1.10
C LEU A 17 -4.68 7.34 -1.68
N LEU A 18 -5.24 8.21 -0.83
CA LEU A 18 -5.69 9.53 -1.26
C LEU A 18 -4.51 10.40 -1.73
N GLN A 19 -3.37 10.34 -1.04
CA GLN A 19 -2.13 10.97 -1.47
C GLN A 19 -1.75 10.59 -2.90
N VAL A 20 -1.77 9.29 -3.24
CA VAL A 20 -1.43 8.82 -4.60
C VAL A 20 -2.49 9.21 -5.63
N ILE A 21 -3.77 9.11 -5.28
CA ILE A 21 -4.87 9.51 -6.17
C ILE A 21 -4.76 10.99 -6.53
N HIS A 22 -4.51 11.87 -5.56
CA HIS A 22 -4.51 13.32 -5.80
C HIS A 22 -3.16 13.92 -6.15
N PHE A 23 -2.07 13.16 -6.08
CA PHE A 23 -0.72 13.64 -6.45
C PHE A 23 -0.70 14.29 -7.85
N PRO A 24 -0.07 15.47 -8.04
CA PRO A 24 0.84 16.17 -7.12
C PRO A 24 0.17 17.10 -6.10
N GLN A 25 -1.17 17.17 -6.07
CA GLN A 25 -1.88 18.00 -5.10
C GLN A 25 -1.69 17.44 -3.67
N PRO A 26 -1.30 18.26 -2.69
CA PRO A 26 -1.21 17.83 -1.30
C PRO A 26 -2.61 17.53 -0.74
N LEU A 27 -2.68 16.58 0.21
CA LEU A 27 -3.94 16.28 0.89
C LEU A 27 -4.38 17.44 1.77
N SER A 28 -5.52 18.02 1.44
CA SER A 28 -6.27 18.95 2.30
C SER A 28 -7.44 18.24 2.99
N ASP A 29 -8.03 18.88 3.99
CA ASP A 29 -9.22 18.35 4.66
C ASP A 29 -10.43 18.27 3.72
N ASP A 30 -10.52 19.19 2.74
CA ASP A 30 -11.56 19.13 1.70
C ASP A 30 -11.42 17.87 0.85
N ILE A 31 -10.19 17.48 0.50
CA ILE A 31 -9.94 16.22 -0.23
C ILE A 31 -10.30 15.03 0.67
N ARG A 32 -9.91 15.04 1.95
CA ARG A 32 -10.25 13.94 2.87
C ARG A 32 -11.77 13.78 3.09
N ALA A 33 -12.50 14.88 3.08
CA ALA A 33 -13.95 14.91 3.28
C ALA A 33 -14.75 14.74 1.98
N SER A 34 -14.09 14.72 0.82
CA SER A 34 -14.75 14.61 -0.48
C SER A 34 -15.46 13.26 -0.65
N PRO A 35 -16.56 13.20 -1.42
CA PRO A 35 -17.22 11.94 -1.75
C PRO A 35 -16.29 10.97 -2.48
N ILE A 36 -16.48 9.67 -2.25
CA ILE A 36 -15.70 8.60 -2.90
C ILE A 36 -15.73 8.72 -4.43
N SER A 37 -16.84 9.19 -5.02
CA SER A 37 -16.97 9.40 -6.47
C SER A 37 -15.93 10.36 -7.03
N VAL A 38 -15.55 11.39 -6.28
CA VAL A 38 -14.49 12.34 -6.67
C VAL A 38 -13.16 11.59 -6.79
N HIS A 39 -12.84 10.77 -5.80
CA HIS A 39 -11.59 9.99 -5.79
C HIS A 39 -11.55 8.94 -6.91
N ILE A 40 -12.69 8.31 -7.21
CA ILE A 40 -12.81 7.37 -8.33
C ILE A 40 -12.54 8.10 -9.64
N GLN A 41 -13.16 9.27 -9.85
CA GLN A 41 -12.97 10.05 -11.07
C GLN A 41 -11.51 10.45 -11.26
N THR A 42 -10.85 10.95 -10.21
CA THR A 42 -9.43 11.30 -10.26
C THR A 42 -8.54 10.07 -10.49
N ALA A 43 -8.85 8.93 -9.86
CA ALA A 43 -8.08 7.70 -9.99
C ALA A 43 -8.24 7.02 -11.37
N HIS A 44 -9.38 7.23 -12.04
CA HIS A 44 -9.67 6.64 -13.34
C HIS A 44 -8.67 7.07 -14.43
N GLU A 45 -8.14 8.28 -14.32
CA GLU A 45 -7.14 8.85 -15.25
C GLU A 45 -5.70 8.41 -14.92
N LYS A 46 -5.52 7.57 -13.90
CA LYS A 46 -4.21 7.20 -13.36
C LYS A 46 -3.91 5.72 -13.49
N GLU A 47 -2.66 5.44 -13.79
CA GLU A 47 -2.14 4.08 -13.84
C GLU A 47 -1.47 3.70 -12.51
N GLN A 48 -1.51 2.40 -12.19
CA GLN A 48 -0.70 1.81 -11.12
C GLN A 48 -0.87 2.43 -9.72
N VAL A 49 -2.03 3.04 -9.44
CA VAL A 49 -2.35 3.68 -8.15
C VAL A 49 -2.08 2.75 -6.95
N ILE A 50 -2.56 1.50 -7.02
CA ILE A 50 -2.43 0.54 -5.92
C ILE A 50 -0.98 0.10 -5.70
N PRO A 51 -0.22 -0.32 -6.74
CA PRO A 51 1.21 -0.59 -6.61
C PRO A 51 2.01 0.58 -6.01
N ILE A 52 1.81 1.80 -6.50
CA ILE A 52 2.53 2.98 -6.01
C ILE A 52 2.22 3.22 -4.53
N ALA A 53 0.94 3.22 -4.15
CA ALA A 53 0.54 3.39 -2.75
C ALA A 53 1.10 2.28 -1.84
N LEU A 54 1.16 1.04 -2.33
CA LEU A 54 1.74 -0.07 -1.58
C LEU A 54 3.25 0.12 -1.40
N LEU A 55 4.00 0.49 -2.45
CA LEU A 55 5.44 0.72 -2.36
C LEU A 55 5.77 1.91 -1.44
N SER A 56 5.00 3.00 -1.51
CA SER A 56 5.15 4.13 -0.57
C SER A 56 4.95 3.68 0.88
N LEU A 57 3.99 2.78 1.16
CA LEU A 57 3.79 2.24 2.51
C LEU A 57 4.93 1.30 2.94
N LEU A 58 5.42 0.46 2.05
CA LEU A 58 6.44 -0.55 2.37
C LEU A 58 7.83 0.07 2.57
N PHE A 59 8.19 1.06 1.75
CA PHE A 59 9.48 1.74 1.83
C PHE A 59 9.43 3.01 2.69
N GLN A 60 8.25 3.45 3.12
CA GLN A 60 8.06 4.73 3.82
C GLN A 60 8.65 5.91 3.05
N CYS A 61 8.50 5.89 1.73
CA CYS A 61 9.06 6.85 0.81
C CYS A 61 7.99 7.77 0.19
N SER A 62 8.44 8.81 -0.50
CA SER A 62 7.58 9.71 -1.27
C SER A 62 6.96 9.01 -2.49
N ILE A 63 5.95 9.65 -3.08
CA ILE A 63 5.28 9.12 -4.27
C ILE A 63 6.23 9.05 -5.48
N PRO A 64 7.06 10.08 -5.77
CA PRO A 64 8.04 9.98 -6.84
C PRO A 64 9.06 8.87 -6.63
N GLU A 65 9.51 8.63 -5.40
CA GLU A 65 10.42 7.52 -5.10
C GLU A 65 9.75 6.17 -5.32
N ALA A 66 8.50 6.00 -4.89
CA ALA A 66 7.72 4.78 -5.15
C ALA A 66 7.49 4.56 -6.66
N GLN A 67 7.22 5.61 -7.42
CA GLN A 67 7.13 5.56 -8.88
C GLN A 67 8.46 5.15 -9.52
N ALA A 68 9.58 5.70 -9.05
CA ALA A 68 10.91 5.33 -9.53
C ALA A 68 11.25 3.87 -9.23
N HIS A 69 10.91 3.38 -8.02
CA HIS A 69 11.04 1.96 -7.68
C HIS A 69 10.21 1.07 -8.59
N LEU A 70 8.99 1.48 -8.92
CA LEU A 70 8.11 0.72 -9.80
C LEU A 70 8.61 0.71 -11.25
N ALA A 71 9.09 1.85 -11.74
CA ALA A 71 9.65 1.99 -13.09
C ALA A 71 10.97 1.23 -13.28
N ALA A 72 11.78 1.10 -12.22
CA ALA A 72 13.03 0.34 -12.25
C ALA A 72 12.81 -1.20 -12.22
N ALA A 73 11.61 -1.65 -11.87
CA ALA A 73 11.31 -3.07 -11.77
C ALA A 73 10.86 -3.65 -13.14
N PRO A 74 11.18 -4.91 -13.43
CA PRO A 74 10.78 -5.56 -14.68
C PRO A 74 9.26 -5.82 -14.76
N SER A 75 8.56 -5.84 -13.62
CA SER A 75 7.10 -5.89 -13.56
C SER A 75 6.58 -5.39 -12.20
N VAL A 76 5.29 -5.05 -12.16
CA VAL A 76 4.57 -4.70 -10.92
C VAL A 76 4.68 -5.82 -9.89
N CYS A 77 4.54 -7.08 -10.32
CA CYS A 77 4.63 -8.24 -9.43
C CYS A 77 6.02 -8.38 -8.80
N GLU A 78 7.09 -8.18 -9.57
CA GLU A 78 8.46 -8.22 -9.05
C GLU A 78 8.74 -7.05 -8.09
N ALA A 79 8.28 -5.84 -8.42
CA ALA A 79 8.43 -4.68 -7.54
C ALA A 79 7.81 -4.94 -6.17
N VAL A 80 6.57 -5.43 -6.14
CA VAL A 80 5.85 -5.75 -4.92
C VAL A 80 6.51 -6.91 -4.19
N ARG A 81 6.88 -8.01 -4.88
CA ARG A 81 7.53 -9.16 -4.24
C ARG A 81 8.83 -8.75 -3.56
N SER A 82 9.68 -8.00 -4.27
CA SER A 82 10.96 -7.49 -3.73
C SER A 82 10.75 -6.63 -2.49
N ALA A 83 9.79 -5.70 -2.54
CA ALA A 83 9.44 -4.83 -1.41
C ALA A 83 8.90 -5.62 -0.19
N LEU A 84 8.20 -6.73 -0.40
CA LEU A 84 7.68 -7.58 0.67
C LEU A 84 8.77 -8.46 1.31
N THR A 85 9.83 -8.82 0.57
CA THR A 85 10.92 -9.70 1.02
C THR A 85 12.17 -8.96 1.50
N GLY A 86 12.21 -7.63 1.40
CA GLY A 86 13.35 -6.81 1.79
C GLY A 86 13.76 -6.99 3.27
N PRO A 87 15.06 -6.87 3.60
CA PRO A 87 15.55 -7.01 4.96
C PRO A 87 14.94 -5.92 5.85
N GLY A 88 14.11 -6.32 6.81
CA GLY A 88 13.45 -5.39 7.75
C GLY A 88 12.03 -5.79 8.16
N ARG A 89 11.37 -6.69 7.43
CA ARG A 89 9.99 -7.08 7.75
C ARG A 89 9.94 -8.37 8.55
N LYS A 90 9.83 -8.25 9.88
CA LYS A 90 9.38 -9.35 10.73
C LYS A 90 7.94 -9.69 10.31
N ARG A 91 7.75 -10.82 9.64
CA ARG A 91 6.41 -11.44 9.52
C ARG A 91 5.98 -11.74 10.95
N SER A 92 5.11 -10.92 11.52
CA SER A 92 4.34 -11.37 12.68
C SER A 92 3.43 -12.48 12.15
N VAL A 93 3.85 -13.71 12.39
CA VAL A 93 2.97 -14.88 12.25
C VAL A 93 2.12 -14.85 13.51
N ASP A 94 0.82 -14.62 13.37
CA ASP A 94 -0.13 -14.88 14.47
C ASP A 94 -0.02 -16.38 14.84
N PRO A 95 0.33 -16.74 16.10
CA PRO A 95 0.37 -18.13 16.52
C PRO A 95 -1.04 -18.56 16.90
N LEU A 96 -1.86 -18.91 15.90
CA LEU A 96 -3.14 -19.57 16.17
C LEU A 96 -3.37 -20.77 15.25
N GLU A 97 -2.36 -21.63 15.13
CA GLU A 97 -2.52 -23.02 14.69
C GLU A 97 -1.52 -23.92 15.44
N ALA A 98 -1.66 -23.96 16.77
CA ALA A 98 -1.16 -25.06 17.59
C ALA A 98 -2.33 -25.59 18.42
N LEU A 99 -3.27 -26.26 17.74
CA LEU A 99 -4.27 -27.07 18.42
C LEU A 99 -3.72 -28.49 18.54
N GLU A 100 -3.50 -28.87 19.79
CA GLU A 100 -2.94 -30.14 20.25
C GLU A 100 -3.78 -31.34 19.77
N PRO A 101 -3.18 -32.44 19.26
CA PRO A 101 -3.85 -33.72 19.25
C PRO A 101 -3.77 -34.31 20.66
N ALA A 102 -4.94 -34.44 21.28
CA ALA A 102 -5.15 -35.09 22.56
C ALA A 102 -4.56 -36.51 22.58
N LEU A 103 -3.97 -36.83 23.73
CA LEU A 103 -3.48 -38.13 24.17
C LEU A 103 -4.55 -39.22 23.99
N LEU A 104 -4.16 -40.35 23.39
CA LEU A 104 -4.74 -41.67 23.62
C LEU A 104 -3.67 -42.56 24.25
#